data_AF-A0A139X2S7-F1
#
_entry.id   AF-A0A139X2S7-F1
#
_cell.length_a   1.000
_cell.length_b   1.000
_cell.length_c   1.000
_cell.angle_alpha   90.00
_cell.angle_beta   90.00
_cell.angle_gamma   90.00
#
_symmetry.space_group_name_H-M   'P 1'
#
loop_
_entity.id
_entity.type
_entity.pdbx_description
1 polymer ?
#
loop_
_entity_poly.entity_id
_entity_poly.type
_entity_poly.pdbx_seq_one_letter_code
_entity_poly.pdbx_strand_id
1 'polypeptide(L)'
;MRSEITLKFNEIPSADPAPDKKVKMVLSDENSNKFIVLLNAKSYRKACEAAATYPKYAGNISGKLGKLTEEGFEVHEAGIKIFEVKPKEKEETA
;
A
#
# COMPACT_ATOMS: atom_id res chain seq x y z
N MET A 1 1.06 -21.73 -8.46
CA MET A 1 0.62 -20.35 -8.73
C MET A 1 1.17 -19.44 -7.64
N ARG A 2 1.83 -18.33 -7.98
CA ARG A 2 2.20 -17.28 -7.03
C ARG A 2 1.20 -16.14 -7.24
N SER A 3 0.31 -15.93 -6.28
CA SER A 3 -0.63 -14.81 -6.32
C SER A 3 0.08 -13.59 -5.74
N GLU A 4 0.49 -12.67 -6.60
CA GLU A 4 1.04 -11.38 -6.21
C GLU A 4 -0.01 -10.31 -6.48
N ILE A 5 -0.17 -9.37 -5.54
CA ILE A 5 -1.09 -8.25 -5.65
C ILE A 5 -0.30 -6.95 -5.66
N THR A 6 -0.71 -6.02 -6.52
CA THR A 6 -0.19 -4.65 -6.54
C THR A 6 -1.35 -3.67 -6.38
N LEU A 7 -1.41 -3.01 -5.23
CA LEU A 7 -2.41 -1.98 -4.90
C LEU A 7 -1.77 -0.61 -5.11
N LYS A 8 -2.32 0.22 -5.99
CA LYS A 8 -1.86 1.60 -6.21
C LYS A 8 -2.67 2.52 -5.30
N PHE A 9 -2.02 3.48 -4.65
CA PHE A 9 -2.64 4.45 -3.77
C PHE A 9 -2.04 5.84 -4.02
N ASN A 10 -2.85 6.89 -3.93
CA ASN A 10 -2.37 8.27 -4.05
C ASN A 10 -2.12 8.92 -2.68
N GLU A 11 -2.59 8.28 -1.61
CA GLU A 11 -2.38 8.72 -0.22
C GLU A 11 -1.99 7.51 0.61
N ILE A 12 -0.97 7.65 1.46
CA ILE A 12 -0.50 6.55 2.29
C ILE A 12 -1.63 6.11 3.23
N PRO A 13 -2.09 4.84 3.14
CA PRO A 13 -3.10 4.33 4.05
C PRO A 13 -2.59 4.36 5.50
N SER A 14 -3.52 4.51 6.45
CA SER A 14 -3.21 4.32 7.86
C SER A 14 -2.64 2.92 8.10
N ALA A 15 -1.48 2.89 8.76
CA ALA A 15 -0.87 1.65 9.20
C ALA A 15 -1.00 1.51 10.71
N ASP A 16 -1.55 0.39 11.13
CA ASP A 16 -1.60 -0.04 12.50
C ASP A 16 -0.32 -0.81 12.86
N PRO A 17 0.29 -0.56 14.02
CA PRO A 17 1.43 -1.33 14.48
C PRO A 17 1.03 -2.80 14.68
N ALA A 18 1.73 -3.70 14.00
CA ALA A 18 1.55 -5.14 14.13
C ALA A 18 2.67 -5.74 15.00
N PRO A 19 2.46 -6.91 15.62
CA PRO A 19 3.55 -7.66 16.24
C PRO A 19 4.64 -7.98 15.19
N ASP A 20 5.87 -8.26 15.65
CA ASP A 20 7.01 -8.65 14.79
C ASP A 20 7.69 -7.50 14.00
N LYS A 21 7.67 -6.27 14.51
CA LYS A 21 8.24 -5.07 13.84
C LYS A 21 7.63 -4.78 12.47
N LYS A 22 6.43 -5.29 12.23
CA LYS A 22 5.63 -5.06 11.03
C LYS A 22 4.55 -4.03 11.32
N VAL A 23 3.96 -3.53 10.26
CA VAL A 23 2.75 -2.72 10.31
C VAL A 23 1.69 -3.38 9.45
N LYS A 24 0.47 -3.40 9.96
CA LYS A 24 -0.75 -3.85 9.31
C LYS A 24 -1.38 -2.63 8.66
N MET A 25 -1.64 -2.68 7.37
CA MET A 25 -2.40 -1.65 6.66
C MET A 25 -3.66 -2.30 6.13
N VAL A 26 -4.79 -1.62 6.27
CA VAL A 26 -6.06 -2.10 5.73
C VAL A 26 -6.43 -1.17 4.58
N LEU A 27 -6.43 -1.70 3.36
CA LEU A 27 -6.91 -0.99 2.18
C LEU A 27 -8.26 -1.55 1.77
N SER A 28 -9.19 -0.68 1.46
CA SER A 28 -10.48 -1.06 0.90
C SER A 28 -10.48 -0.71 -0.59
N ASP A 29 -10.79 -1.68 -1.45
CA ASP A 29 -11.02 -1.44 -2.87
C ASP A 29 -12.47 -0.98 -3.11
N GLU A 30 -12.75 -0.44 -4.30
CA GLU A 30 -14.09 -0.02 -4.74
C GLU A 30 -15.14 -1.15 -4.64
N ASN A 31 -14.68 -2.40 -4.69
CA ASN A 31 -15.51 -3.60 -4.49
C ASN A 31 -15.79 -3.95 -3.01
N SER A 32 -15.53 -3.06 -2.05
CA SER A 32 -15.62 -3.33 -0.60
C SER A 32 -14.70 -4.47 -0.11
N ASN A 33 -13.74 -4.89 -0.93
CA ASN A 33 -12.73 -5.88 -0.55
C ASN A 33 -11.68 -5.21 0.32
N LYS A 34 -11.49 -5.74 1.53
CA LYS A 34 -10.42 -5.32 2.43
C LYS A 34 -9.15 -6.11 2.12
N PHE A 35 -8.02 -5.43 2.03
CA PHE A 35 -6.69 -5.98 1.84
C PHE A 35 -5.86 -5.63 3.06
N ILE A 36 -5.50 -6.66 3.83
CA ILE A 36 -4.72 -6.55 5.04
C ILE A 36 -3.26 -6.78 4.67
N VAL A 37 -2.54 -5.68 4.51
CA VAL A 37 -1.14 -5.69 4.08
C VAL A 37 -0.24 -5.69 5.30
N LEU A 38 0.64 -6.68 5.39
CA LEU A 38 1.66 -6.79 6.43
C LEU A 38 3.03 -6.48 5.83
N LEU A 39 3.61 -5.32 6.17
CA LEU A 39 4.95 -4.94 5.74
C LEU A 39 5.82 -4.45 6.89
N ASN A 40 7.13 -4.33 6.66
CA ASN A 40 8.06 -3.86 7.69
C ASN A 40 7.77 -2.41 8.09
N ALA A 41 7.70 -2.13 9.40
CA ALA A 41 7.46 -0.77 9.91
C ALA A 41 8.49 0.24 9.38
N LYS A 42 9.74 -0.21 9.19
CA LYS A 42 10.82 0.59 8.61
C LYS A 42 10.53 1.03 7.17
N SER A 43 9.96 0.14 6.36
CA SER A 43 9.61 0.44 4.96
C SER A 43 8.42 1.39 4.90
N TYR A 44 7.42 1.20 5.77
CA TYR A 44 6.29 2.11 5.89
C TYR A 44 6.71 3.53 6.27
N ARG A 45 7.56 3.65 7.30
CA ARG A 45 8.06 4.95 7.74
C ARG A 45 8.83 5.68 6.63
N LYS A 46 9.69 4.96 5.89
CA LYS A 46 10.39 5.52 4.73
C LYS A 46 9.43 6.02 3.64
N ALA A 47 8.34 5.28 3.39
CA ALA A 47 7.31 5.72 2.47
C ALA A 47 6.62 6.99 2.97
N CYS A 48 6.26 7.06 4.26
CA CYS A 48 5.67 8.25 4.88
C CYS A 48 6.59 9.48 4.77
N GLU A 49 7.88 9.31 5.05
CA GLU A 49 8.88 10.38 4.90
C GLU A 49 8.99 10.84 3.43
N ALA A 50 9.01 9.91 2.48
CA ALA A 50 9.05 10.23 1.06
C ALA A 50 7.78 10.99 0.61
N ALA A 51 6.61 10.50 1.01
CA ALA A 51 5.32 11.14 0.76
C ALA A 51 5.22 12.56 1.36
N ALA A 52 5.76 12.76 2.56
CA ALA A 52 5.83 14.09 3.18
C ALA A 52 6.82 15.04 2.49
N THR A 53 7.81 14.49 1.79
CA THR A 53 8.82 15.26 1.04
C THR A 53 8.31 15.68 -0.34
N TYR A 54 7.43 14.87 -0.95
CA TYR A 54 6.94 15.11 -2.30
C TYR A 54 5.63 15.93 -2.29
N PRO A 55 5.52 17.02 -3.08
CA PRO A 55 4.29 17.82 -3.16
C PRO A 55 3.11 17.04 -3.75
N LYS A 56 3.39 16.05 -4.61
CA LYS A 56 2.45 15.03 -5.08
C LYS A 56 3.22 13.72 -5.20
N TYR A 57 2.60 12.64 -4.73
CA TYR A 57 3.18 11.32 -4.81
C TYR A 57 2.12 10.29 -5.19
N ALA A 58 2.58 9.19 -5.80
CA ALA A 58 1.79 7.97 -5.96
C ALA A 58 2.58 6.84 -5.33
N GLY A 59 1.88 6.03 -4.56
CA GLY A 59 2.42 4.82 -4.00
C GLY A 59 1.87 3.58 -4.66
N ASN A 60 2.63 2.49 -4.56
CA ASN A 60 2.09 1.16 -4.72
C ASN A 60 2.57 0.24 -3.61
N ILE A 61 1.69 -0.66 -3.23
CA ILE A 61 1.95 -1.77 -2.32
C ILE A 61 1.94 -3.03 -3.17
N SER A 62 3.10 -3.65 -3.34
CA SER A 62 3.23 -4.96 -3.97
C SER A 62 3.48 -6.02 -2.90
N GLY A 63 2.79 -7.14 -2.92
CA GLY A 63 3.07 -8.24 -2.00
C GLY A 63 2.46 -9.55 -2.46
N LYS A 64 2.74 -10.63 -1.71
CA LYS A 64 2.11 -11.93 -1.97
C LYS A 64 0.73 -11.96 -1.34
N LEU A 65 -0.29 -12.12 -2.18
CA LEU A 65 -1.65 -12.37 -1.74
C LEU A 65 -1.67 -13.74 -1.03
N GLY A 66 -1.87 -13.69 0.26
CA GLY A 66 -2.05 -14.82 1.15
C GLY A 66 -3.51 -15.28 1.16
N LYS A 67 -3.97 -15.73 2.33
CA LYS A 67 -5.32 -16.24 2.50
C LYS A 67 -6.33 -15.10 2.53
N LEU A 68 -7.50 -15.36 1.94
CA LEU A 68 -8.69 -14.56 2.19
C LEU A 68 -9.23 -14.94 3.57
N THR A 69 -9.32 -13.97 4.46
CA THR A 69 -9.92 -14.08 5.79
C THR A 69 -11.26 -13.33 5.80
N GLU A 70 -12.09 -13.55 6.83
CA GLU A 70 -13.34 -12.78 7.01
C GLU A 70 -13.11 -11.26 7.14
N GLU A 71 -11.91 -10.86 7.57
CA GLU A 71 -11.52 -9.47 7.73
C GLU A 71 -10.95 -8.85 6.43
N GLY A 72 -10.51 -9.70 5.49
CA GLY A 72 -9.93 -9.29 4.19
C GLY A 72 -8.85 -10.24 3.65
N PHE A 73 -8.25 -9.88 2.51
CA PHE A 73 -7.12 -10.57 1.90
C PHE A 73 -5.82 -10.24 2.63
N GLU A 74 -5.18 -11.22 3.25
CA GLU A 74 -3.85 -11.02 3.83
C GLU A 74 -2.80 -10.89 2.73
N VAL A 75 -1.92 -9.91 2.84
CA VAL A 75 -0.78 -9.74 1.93
C VAL A 75 0.51 -9.85 2.74
N HIS A 76 1.23 -10.94 2.50
CA HIS A 76 2.52 -11.21 3.12
C HIS A 76 3.66 -10.67 2.26
N GLU A 77 4.81 -10.44 2.91
CA GLU A 77 6.01 -9.91 2.25
C GLU A 77 5.74 -8.64 1.44
N ALA A 78 4.81 -7.80 1.92
CA ALA A 78 4.43 -6.61 1.20
C ALA A 78 5.55 -5.56 1.24
N GLY A 79 5.70 -4.87 0.12
CA GLY A 79 6.62 -3.77 -0.09
C GLY A 79 5.85 -2.54 -0.51
N ILE A 80 6.08 -1.44 0.19
CA ILE A 80 5.57 -0.11 -0.16
C ILE A 80 6.63 0.63 -0.97
N LYS A 81 6.24 1.23 -2.08
CA LYS A 81 7.07 2.12 -2.88
C LYS A 81 6.31 3.42 -3.13
N ILE A 82 6.98 4.55 -2.91
CA ILE A 82 6.46 5.88 -3.19
C ILE A 82 7.24 6.45 -4.36
N PHE A 83 6.52 7.02 -5.32
CA PHE A 83 7.04 7.68 -6.50
C PHE A 83 6.59 9.12 -6.47
N GLU A 84 7.50 10.06 -6.69
CA GLU A 84 7.14 11.46 -6.88
C GLU A 84 6.31 11.57 -8.16
N VAL A 85 5.04 11.97 -8.00
CA VAL A 85 4.22 12.34 -9.14
C VAL A 85 4.43 13.82 -9.34
N LYS A 86 5.39 14.16 -10.20
CA LYS A 86 5.42 15.51 -10.73
C LYS A 86 4.08 15.78 -11.38
N PRO A 87 3.45 16.95 -11.16
CA PRO A 87 2.25 17.32 -11.87
C PRO A 87 2.61 17.43 -13.35
N LYS A 88 2.48 16.32 -14.07
CA LYS A 88 2.24 16.36 -15.50
C LYS A 88 0.81 16.86 -15.60
N GLU A 89 0.70 18.11 -16.03
CA GLU A 89 -0.53 18.69 -16.51
C GLU A 89 -1.29 17.63 -17.33
N LYS A 90 -2.45 17.22 -16.82
CA LYS A 90 -3.47 16.36 -17.45
C LYS A 90 -2.98 15.04 -18.08
N GLU A 91 -3.51 13.93 -17.58
CA GLU A 91 -4.18 13.02 -18.53
C GLU A 91 -5.58 12.77 -17.96
N GLU A 92 -6.46 13.62 -18.46
CA GLU A 92 -7.91 13.53 -18.39
C GLU A 92 -8.32 12.20 -19.03
N THR A 93 -9.14 11.46 -18.29
CA THR A 93 -10.17 10.52 -18.75
C THR A 93 -10.38 10.49 -20.26
N ALA A 94 -10.28 9.32 -20.89
CA ALA A 94 -10.91 9.01 -22.17
C ALA A 94 -11.56 7.63 -22.09
#